data_AF-A0A6I4UT03-F1
#
_entry.id   AF-A0A6I4UT03-F1
#
_cell.length_a   1.000
_cell.length_b   1.000
_cell.length_c   1.000
_cell.angle_alpha   90.00
_cell.angle_beta   90.00
_cell.angle_gamma   90.00
#
_symmetry.space_group_name_H-M   'P 1'
#
loop_
_entity.id
_entity.type
_entity.pdbx_description
1 polymer ?
#
loop_
_entity_poly.entity_id
_entity_poly.type
_entity_poly.pdbx_seq_one_letter_code
_entity_poly.pdbx_strand_id
1 'polypeptide(L)'
;MSEALDRPVWNSLTGLQAGLAIASGAAVRIDPGFGPFAAARDREEDAQTALAALVRAPGDEIWLVEAEEWPAPSGLTVLRTAPLLQMVFEGVPADCPEDGRIELLGESDAAAMYALAHATRPGPWSTTTHRYGPFYGVKRDGRLLAMAGERTRPAKGLAEVSGVCTDPAARGEGLATLLMRRVMADFAARGDRPFLHTYADNAEAIALYETLGYRARREMVVTVLGRAE
;
A
#
# COMPACT_ATOMS: atom_id res chain seq x y z
N MET A 1 -17.86 7.19 -1.98
CA MET A 1 -16.40 7.46 -1.79
C MET A 1 -15.87 6.75 -0.55
N SER A 2 -16.51 6.96 0.60
CA SER A 2 -16.21 6.29 1.88
C SER A 2 -16.10 4.76 1.77
N GLU A 3 -17.14 4.10 1.25
CA GLU A 3 -17.23 2.63 1.26
C GLU A 3 -16.13 1.92 0.48
N ALA A 4 -15.64 2.52 -0.62
CA ALA A 4 -14.56 1.94 -1.42
C ALA A 4 -13.27 1.80 -0.59
N LEU A 5 -13.03 2.75 0.32
CA LEU A 5 -11.87 2.77 1.21
C LEU A 5 -12.06 1.94 2.48
N ASP A 6 -13.27 1.45 2.78
CA ASP A 6 -13.50 0.53 3.91
C ASP A 6 -13.01 -0.89 3.60
N ARG A 7 -12.93 -1.25 2.31
CA ARG A 7 -12.44 -2.55 1.82
C ARG A 7 -11.48 -2.38 0.65
N PRO A 8 -10.35 -1.64 0.83
CA PRO A 8 -9.55 -1.16 -0.27
C PRO A 8 -8.92 -2.29 -1.10
N VAL A 9 -8.53 -3.40 -0.47
CA VAL A 9 -7.98 -4.57 -1.15
C VAL A 9 -9.04 -5.26 -2.01
N TRP A 10 -10.21 -5.57 -1.43
CA TRP A 10 -11.33 -6.17 -2.16
C TRP A 10 -11.70 -5.34 -3.39
N ASN A 11 -12.02 -4.06 -3.19
CA ASN A 11 -12.51 -3.20 -4.25
C ASN A 11 -11.48 -2.98 -5.36
N SER A 12 -10.19 -2.98 -5.04
CA SER A 12 -9.13 -2.88 -6.04
C SER A 12 -9.01 -4.15 -6.88
N LEU A 13 -8.93 -5.31 -6.21
CA LEU A 13 -8.68 -6.60 -6.85
C LEU A 13 -9.91 -7.18 -7.54
N THR A 14 -11.11 -6.69 -7.26
CA THR A 14 -12.33 -6.98 -8.04
C THR A 14 -12.72 -5.84 -8.98
N GLY A 15 -11.89 -4.81 -9.09
CA GLY A 15 -12.15 -3.59 -9.84
C GLY A 15 -10.99 -3.21 -10.77
N LEU A 16 -10.46 -2.00 -10.59
CA LEU A 16 -9.45 -1.41 -11.49
C LEU A 16 -8.14 -2.22 -11.57
N GLN A 17 -7.85 -3.02 -10.54
CA GLN A 17 -6.63 -3.82 -10.44
C GLN A 17 -6.92 -5.33 -10.49
N ALA A 18 -8.07 -5.74 -11.06
CA ALA A 18 -8.43 -7.15 -11.21
C ALA A 18 -7.41 -7.96 -12.05
N GLY A 19 -6.69 -7.32 -12.97
CA GLY A 19 -5.60 -7.96 -13.72
C GLY A 19 -4.38 -8.34 -12.87
N LEU A 20 -4.27 -7.85 -11.63
CA LEU A 20 -3.24 -8.23 -10.66
C LEU A 20 -3.70 -9.34 -9.72
N ALA A 21 -4.97 -9.74 -9.79
CA ALA A 21 -5.57 -10.63 -8.83
C ALA A 21 -5.50 -12.10 -9.27
N ILE A 22 -5.24 -12.96 -8.30
CA ILE A 22 -5.48 -14.41 -8.35
C ILE A 22 -6.79 -14.66 -7.59
N ALA A 23 -7.82 -15.10 -8.31
CA ALA A 23 -9.11 -15.42 -7.73
C ALA A 23 -9.20 -16.89 -7.29
N SER A 24 -9.94 -17.16 -6.22
CA SER A 24 -10.33 -18.49 -5.75
C SER A 24 -11.76 -18.40 -5.22
N GLY A 25 -12.75 -18.88 -5.99
CA GLY A 25 -14.16 -18.77 -5.59
C GLY A 25 -14.58 -17.34 -5.25
N ALA A 26 -15.06 -17.13 -4.02
CA ALA A 26 -15.49 -15.85 -3.48
C ALA A 26 -14.37 -15.05 -2.77
N ALA A 27 -13.09 -15.34 -3.06
CA ALA A 27 -11.95 -14.61 -2.51
C ALA A 27 -10.92 -14.27 -3.59
N VAL A 28 -10.15 -13.21 -3.35
CA VAL A 28 -9.08 -12.71 -4.22
C VAL A 28 -7.81 -12.47 -3.41
N ARG A 29 -6.67 -12.74 -4.03
CA ARG A 29 -5.34 -12.38 -3.54
C ARG A 29 -4.61 -11.63 -4.63
N ILE A 30 -3.80 -10.63 -4.31
CA ILE A 30 -2.89 -10.07 -5.29
C ILE A 30 -1.81 -11.11 -5.66
N ASP A 31 -1.30 -11.07 -6.88
CA ASP A 31 -0.10 -11.81 -7.26
C ASP A 31 1.01 -11.59 -6.19
N PRO A 32 1.57 -12.66 -5.60
CA PRO A 32 2.58 -12.58 -4.55
C PRO A 32 3.84 -11.78 -4.93
N GLY A 33 4.13 -11.61 -6.23
CA GLY A 33 5.18 -10.72 -6.71
C GLY A 33 4.92 -9.25 -6.37
N PHE A 34 3.66 -8.82 -6.22
CA PHE A 34 3.29 -7.46 -5.85
C PHE A 34 3.14 -7.27 -4.33
N GLY A 35 2.69 -8.29 -3.61
CA GLY A 35 2.54 -8.23 -2.16
C GLY A 35 1.67 -9.34 -1.57
N PRO A 36 1.39 -9.30 -0.25
CA PRO A 36 0.67 -10.36 0.45
C PRO A 36 -0.85 -10.12 0.55
N PHE A 37 -1.40 -9.11 -0.12
CA PHE A 37 -2.76 -8.67 0.14
C PHE A 37 -3.83 -9.64 -0.38
N ALA A 38 -4.85 -9.90 0.43
CA ALA A 38 -6.02 -10.70 0.06
C ALA A 38 -7.30 -10.11 0.64
N ALA A 39 -8.44 -10.50 0.08
CA ALA A 39 -9.76 -10.21 0.62
C ALA A 39 -10.77 -11.28 0.18
N ALA A 40 -11.79 -11.50 1.01
CA ALA A 40 -12.94 -12.34 0.67
C ALA A 40 -14.19 -11.49 0.44
N ARG A 41 -15.20 -12.00 -0.29
CA ARG A 41 -16.42 -11.26 -0.62
C ARG A 41 -17.12 -10.73 0.62
N ASP A 42 -17.27 -11.59 1.62
CA ASP A 42 -17.94 -11.32 2.89
C ASP A 42 -17.46 -12.34 3.95
N ARG A 43 -18.09 -12.31 5.12
CA ARG A 43 -17.77 -13.18 6.26
C ARG A 43 -18.51 -14.53 6.22
N GLU A 44 -19.19 -14.84 5.11
CA GLU A 44 -19.95 -16.09 4.97
C GLU A 44 -19.03 -17.29 4.72
N GLU A 45 -19.54 -18.49 5.01
CA GLU A 45 -18.76 -19.74 5.00
C GLU A 45 -18.09 -20.03 3.64
N ASP A 46 -18.78 -19.74 2.52
CA ASP A 46 -18.25 -19.95 1.17
C ASP A 46 -17.05 -19.04 0.88
N ALA A 47 -17.14 -17.76 1.28
CA ALA A 47 -16.08 -16.78 1.15
C ALA A 47 -14.89 -17.07 2.09
N GLN A 48 -15.15 -17.52 3.31
CA GLN A 48 -14.10 -17.94 4.26
C GLN A 48 -13.35 -19.18 3.77
N THR A 49 -14.06 -20.17 3.21
CA THR A 49 -13.46 -21.36 2.62
C THR A 49 -12.57 -20.99 1.43
N ALA A 50 -13.07 -20.10 0.56
CA ALA A 50 -12.33 -19.54 -0.56
C ALA A 50 -11.06 -18.79 -0.13
N LEU A 51 -11.14 -18.02 0.96
CA LEU A 51 -10.02 -17.28 1.54
C LEU A 51 -8.93 -18.23 2.07
N ALA A 52 -9.31 -19.28 2.79
CA ALA A 52 -8.38 -20.29 3.29
C ALA A 52 -7.59 -20.97 2.15
N ALA A 53 -8.24 -21.21 1.01
CA ALA A 53 -7.61 -21.80 -0.17
C ALA A 53 -6.54 -20.90 -0.83
N LEU A 54 -6.48 -19.60 -0.50
CA LEU A 54 -5.47 -18.68 -1.02
C LEU A 54 -4.10 -18.82 -0.33
N VAL A 55 -4.01 -19.54 0.80
CA VAL A 55 -2.77 -19.83 1.52
C VAL A 55 -2.22 -21.20 1.07
N ARG A 56 -1.26 -21.17 0.14
CA ARG A 56 -0.90 -22.34 -0.68
C ARG A 56 0.14 -23.25 -0.05
N ALA A 57 1.03 -22.70 0.77
CA ALA A 57 2.19 -23.42 1.31
C ALA A 57 2.42 -23.12 2.79
N PRO A 58 3.14 -23.99 3.52
CA PRO A 58 3.68 -23.63 4.83
C PRO A 58 4.52 -22.36 4.76
N GLY A 59 4.33 -21.43 5.70
CA GLY A 59 4.99 -20.12 5.72
C GLY A 59 4.42 -19.08 4.75
N ASP A 60 3.42 -19.43 3.93
CA ASP A 60 2.66 -18.47 3.15
C ASP A 60 1.68 -17.71 4.06
N GLU A 61 1.61 -16.40 3.89
CA GLU A 61 0.72 -15.52 4.65
C GLU A 61 -0.05 -14.56 3.73
N ILE A 62 -1.26 -14.21 4.14
CA ILE A 62 -2.10 -13.21 3.48
C ILE A 62 -2.46 -12.09 4.44
N TRP A 63 -2.49 -10.87 3.92
CA TRP A 63 -2.76 -9.66 4.69
C TRP A 63 -4.09 -9.07 4.25
N LEU A 64 -5.04 -8.99 5.17
CA LEU A 64 -6.33 -8.36 4.96
C LEU A 64 -6.26 -6.96 5.53
N VAL A 65 -6.76 -5.97 4.79
CA VAL A 65 -6.87 -4.57 5.24
C VAL A 65 -8.33 -4.18 5.17
N GLU A 66 -8.98 -4.13 6.33
CA GLU A 66 -10.43 -4.04 6.46
C GLU A 66 -10.81 -3.01 7.53
N ALA A 67 -12.03 -2.49 7.47
CA ALA A 67 -12.58 -1.54 8.43
C ALA A 67 -12.70 -2.08 9.87
N GLU A 68 -12.71 -3.40 10.01
CA GLU A 68 -12.86 -4.16 11.25
C GLU A 68 -11.94 -5.38 11.19
N GLU A 69 -11.66 -5.98 12.35
CA GLU A 69 -10.95 -7.27 12.40
C GLU A 69 -11.67 -8.34 11.55
N TRP A 70 -10.88 -9.16 10.87
CA TRP A 70 -11.37 -10.25 10.05
C TRP A 70 -11.17 -11.58 10.77
N PRO A 71 -12.20 -12.43 10.90
CA PRO A 71 -12.06 -13.71 11.59
C PRO A 71 -11.13 -14.65 10.82
N ALA A 72 -10.35 -15.47 11.53
CA ALA A 72 -9.61 -16.54 10.89
C ALA A 72 -10.58 -17.60 10.35
N PRO A 73 -10.54 -17.93 9.05
CA PRO A 73 -11.32 -19.03 8.50
C PRO A 73 -10.76 -20.37 9.00
N SER A 74 -11.58 -21.42 8.93
CA SER A 74 -11.15 -22.78 9.28
C SER A 74 -9.88 -23.19 8.51
N GLY A 75 -8.90 -23.74 9.24
CA GLY A 75 -7.59 -24.14 8.70
C GLY A 75 -6.53 -23.02 8.69
N LEU A 76 -6.92 -21.76 8.97
CA LEU A 76 -5.98 -20.66 9.19
C LEU A 76 -6.01 -20.20 10.65
N THR A 77 -4.97 -19.47 11.03
CA THR A 77 -4.86 -18.76 12.31
C THR A 77 -4.47 -17.31 12.09
N VAL A 78 -4.81 -16.44 13.04
CA VAL A 78 -4.34 -15.05 13.06
C VAL A 78 -2.90 -15.05 13.56
N LEU A 79 -1.96 -14.71 12.68
CA LEU A 79 -0.55 -14.56 13.04
C LEU A 79 -0.27 -13.21 13.71
N ARG A 80 -0.97 -12.15 13.26
CA ARG A 80 -0.82 -10.79 13.77
C ARG A 80 -2.03 -9.95 13.40
N THR A 81 -2.44 -9.05 14.30
CA THR A 81 -3.28 -7.89 13.98
C THR A 81 -2.54 -6.61 14.32
N ALA A 82 -2.81 -5.53 13.59
CA ALA A 82 -2.31 -4.21 13.95
C ALA A 82 -3.30 -3.11 13.52
N PRO A 83 -3.51 -2.08 14.35
CA PRO A 83 -4.33 -0.93 13.98
C PRO A 83 -3.60 -0.06 12.95
N LEU A 84 -4.35 0.36 11.94
CA LEU A 84 -3.91 1.36 10.96
C LEU A 84 -4.78 2.61 11.10
N LEU A 85 -4.19 3.78 10.90
CA LEU A 85 -4.92 4.99 10.61
C LEU A 85 -4.98 5.16 9.08
N GLN A 86 -6.19 5.15 8.53
CA GLN A 86 -6.41 5.54 7.14
C GLN A 86 -6.58 7.05 7.05
N MET A 87 -5.80 7.67 6.17
CA MET A 87 -5.83 9.11 5.95
C MET A 87 -6.16 9.42 4.49
N VAL A 88 -6.93 10.48 4.28
CA VAL A 88 -7.38 10.94 2.96
C VAL A 88 -6.97 12.38 2.74
N PHE A 89 -6.62 12.73 1.51
CA PHE A 89 -6.37 14.10 1.12
C PHE A 89 -7.66 14.71 0.54
N GLU A 90 -8.20 15.72 1.21
CA GLU A 90 -9.49 16.35 0.84
C GLU A 90 -9.32 17.70 0.11
N GLY A 91 -8.09 18.18 -0.05
CA GLY A 91 -7.79 19.41 -0.77
C GLY A 91 -7.65 19.22 -2.28
N VAL A 92 -7.23 20.30 -2.94
CA VAL A 92 -6.62 20.25 -4.28
C VAL A 92 -5.12 20.14 -4.07
N PRO A 93 -4.43 19.10 -4.57
CA PRO A 93 -2.99 19.03 -4.44
C PRO A 93 -2.39 20.28 -5.08
N ALA A 94 -1.51 20.97 -4.34
CA ALA A 94 -0.80 22.11 -4.90
C ALA A 94 0.02 21.64 -6.11
N ASP A 95 0.18 22.51 -7.10
CA ASP A 95 1.13 22.28 -8.17
C ASP A 95 2.49 21.97 -7.54
N CYS A 96 3.07 20.84 -7.92
CA CYS A 96 4.43 20.48 -7.56
C CYS A 96 5.32 20.89 -8.73
N PRO A 97 6.11 21.97 -8.61
CA PRO A 97 7.06 22.34 -9.65
C PRO A 97 7.98 21.16 -9.96
N GLU A 98 8.47 21.10 -11.19
CA GLU A 98 9.52 20.16 -11.53
C GLU A 98 10.74 20.39 -10.63
N ASP A 99 11.19 19.32 -9.99
CA ASP A 99 12.40 19.32 -9.17
C ASP A 99 13.38 18.34 -9.82
N GLY A 100 14.50 18.87 -10.32
CA GLY A 100 15.51 18.09 -11.05
C GLY A 100 16.18 16.99 -10.23
N ARG A 101 15.92 16.90 -8.93
CA ARG A 101 16.36 15.80 -8.07
C ARG A 101 15.48 14.56 -8.17
N ILE A 102 14.24 14.71 -8.64
CA ILE A 102 13.25 13.63 -8.70
C ILE A 102 13.37 12.91 -10.05
N GLU A 103 13.53 11.60 -9.98
CA GLU A 103 13.53 10.71 -11.14
C GLU A 103 12.32 9.78 -11.10
N LEU A 104 11.73 9.51 -12.28
CA LEU A 104 10.81 8.38 -12.45
C LEU A 104 11.64 7.09 -12.43
N LEU A 105 11.32 6.20 -11.50
CA LEU A 105 12.01 4.93 -11.33
C LEU A 105 11.39 3.85 -12.24
N GLY A 106 12.23 2.97 -12.77
CA GLY A 106 11.81 1.90 -13.68
C GLY A 106 12.46 0.56 -13.37
N GLU A 107 12.40 -0.35 -14.34
CA GLU A 107 12.96 -1.71 -14.22
C GLU A 107 14.46 -1.72 -13.89
N SER A 108 15.22 -0.74 -14.40
CA SER A 108 16.66 -0.60 -14.07
C SER A 108 16.91 -0.28 -12.60
N ASP A 109 15.92 0.27 -11.89
CA ASP A 109 16.02 0.65 -10.49
C ASP A 109 15.49 -0.41 -9.52
N ALA A 110 14.85 -1.48 -10.02
CA ALA A 110 14.12 -2.46 -9.21
C ALA A 110 14.99 -3.06 -8.08
N ALA A 111 16.27 -3.36 -8.37
CA ALA A 111 17.20 -3.87 -7.37
C ALA A 111 17.51 -2.84 -6.27
N ALA A 112 17.69 -1.57 -6.63
CA ALA A 112 17.93 -0.49 -5.68
C ALA A 112 16.68 -0.18 -4.85
N MET A 113 15.49 -0.21 -5.47
CA MET A 113 14.21 -0.05 -4.79
C MET A 113 13.98 -1.18 -3.77
N TYR A 114 14.25 -2.44 -4.16
CA TYR A 114 14.17 -3.59 -3.26
C TYR A 114 15.14 -3.46 -2.08
N ALA A 115 16.40 -3.09 -2.35
CA ALA A 115 17.40 -2.91 -1.29
C ALA A 115 16.99 -1.81 -0.29
N LEU A 116 16.52 -0.67 -0.79
CA LEU A 116 16.04 0.43 0.06
C LEU A 116 14.83 -0.01 0.87
N ALA A 117 13.81 -0.61 0.24
CA ALA A 117 12.61 -1.07 0.91
C ALA A 117 12.93 -2.10 2.01
N HIS A 118 13.83 -3.05 1.76
CA HIS A 118 14.21 -4.04 2.77
C HIS A 118 14.95 -3.39 3.95
N ALA A 119 15.79 -2.38 3.69
CA ALA A 119 16.52 -1.67 4.73
C ALA A 119 15.61 -0.79 5.61
N THR A 120 14.55 -0.20 5.03
CA THR A 120 13.71 0.79 5.72
C THR A 120 12.32 0.28 6.11
N ARG A 121 11.89 -0.86 5.58
CA ARG A 121 10.61 -1.53 5.84
C ARG A 121 9.37 -0.62 5.65
N PRO A 122 9.11 -0.06 4.44
CA PRO A 122 7.99 0.86 4.18
C PRO A 122 6.61 0.17 4.11
N GLY A 123 6.46 -1.01 4.72
CA GLY A 123 5.38 -1.96 4.46
C GLY A 123 5.80 -3.11 3.54
N PRO A 124 4.86 -3.96 3.12
CA PRO A 124 5.18 -5.11 2.28
C PRO A 124 5.84 -4.71 0.96
N TRP A 125 6.94 -5.39 0.64
CA TRP A 125 7.67 -5.21 -0.61
C TRP A 125 8.12 -6.57 -1.15
N SER A 126 7.82 -6.83 -2.41
CA SER A 126 8.11 -8.07 -3.12
C SER A 126 8.76 -7.75 -4.48
N THR A 127 9.01 -8.77 -5.30
CA THR A 127 9.86 -8.70 -6.49
C THR A 127 9.34 -7.78 -7.61
N THR A 128 8.03 -7.54 -7.66
CA THR A 128 7.37 -6.70 -8.67
C THR A 128 6.50 -5.62 -8.05
N THR A 129 6.66 -5.31 -6.76
CA THR A 129 5.89 -4.25 -6.09
C THR A 129 6.07 -2.89 -6.78
N HIS A 130 7.24 -2.61 -7.37
CA HIS A 130 7.49 -1.39 -8.14
C HIS A 130 6.61 -1.24 -9.39
N ARG A 131 5.94 -2.33 -9.83
CA ARG A 131 5.04 -2.34 -10.99
C ARG A 131 3.58 -2.01 -10.64
N TYR A 132 3.25 -1.77 -9.37
CA TYR A 132 1.88 -1.42 -8.96
C TYR A 132 1.37 -0.14 -9.65
N GLY A 133 2.29 0.80 -9.87
CA GLY A 133 2.09 2.09 -10.50
C GLY A 133 3.41 2.86 -10.54
N PRO A 134 3.41 4.14 -10.93
CA PRO A 134 4.61 4.95 -10.96
C PRO A 134 5.30 5.07 -9.59
N PHE A 135 6.62 4.98 -9.60
CA PHE A 135 7.48 5.26 -8.44
C PHE A 135 8.44 6.37 -8.79
N TYR A 136 8.66 7.27 -7.82
CA TYR A 136 9.60 8.37 -7.92
C TYR A 136 10.70 8.19 -6.89
N GLY A 137 11.90 8.65 -7.20
CA GLY A 137 13.02 8.60 -6.27
C GLY A 137 14.00 9.75 -6.42
N VAL A 138 14.88 9.86 -5.43
CA VAL A 138 16.02 10.78 -5.44
C VAL A 138 17.29 9.97 -5.32
N LYS A 139 18.24 10.20 -6.23
CA LYS A 139 19.54 9.55 -6.26
C LYS A 139 20.66 10.53 -5.93
N ARG A 140 21.73 10.03 -5.30
CA ARG A 140 23.00 10.74 -5.09
C ARG A 140 24.14 9.79 -5.40
N ASP A 141 25.02 10.19 -6.30
CA ASP A 141 26.15 9.36 -6.75
C ASP A 141 25.72 7.97 -7.22
N GLY A 142 24.58 7.88 -7.93
CA GLY A 142 24.00 6.63 -8.42
C GLY A 142 23.28 5.77 -7.36
N ARG A 143 23.31 6.16 -6.08
CA ARG A 143 22.60 5.46 -4.99
C ARG A 143 21.21 6.04 -4.78
N LEU A 144 20.19 5.19 -4.76
CA LEU A 144 18.82 5.58 -4.40
C LEU A 144 18.74 5.92 -2.91
N LEU A 145 18.41 7.18 -2.59
CA LEU A 145 18.32 7.67 -1.21
C LEU A 145 16.89 7.66 -0.67
N ALA A 146 15.90 7.90 -1.52
CA ALA A 146 14.50 7.91 -1.12
C ALA A 146 13.61 7.52 -2.28
N MET A 147 12.45 6.93 -1.99
CA MET A 147 11.41 6.66 -2.97
C MET A 147 10.01 6.81 -2.37
N ALA A 148 9.03 7.03 -3.25
CA ALA A 148 7.60 6.94 -2.96
C ALA A 148 6.87 6.56 -4.26
N GLY A 149 5.70 5.92 -4.15
CA GLY A 149 4.95 5.54 -5.33
C GLY A 149 3.49 5.25 -5.07
N GLU A 150 2.88 4.59 -6.04
CA GLU A 150 1.48 4.21 -6.05
C GLU A 150 1.29 2.74 -5.68
N ARG A 151 0.14 2.44 -5.05
CA ARG A 151 -0.28 1.06 -4.79
C ARG A 151 -1.76 0.84 -5.11
N THR A 152 -2.61 0.81 -4.10
CA THR A 152 -4.00 0.36 -4.19
C THR A 152 -4.90 1.38 -4.91
N ARG A 153 -5.76 0.93 -5.83
CA ARG A 153 -6.74 1.75 -6.55
C ARG A 153 -8.16 1.20 -6.40
N PRO A 154 -8.86 1.52 -5.29
CA PRO A 154 -10.10 0.86 -4.92
C PRO A 154 -11.32 1.33 -5.72
N ALA A 155 -11.27 2.51 -6.32
CA ALA A 155 -12.29 2.99 -7.24
C ALA A 155 -11.71 4.08 -8.14
N LYS A 156 -12.42 4.44 -9.22
CA LYS A 156 -12.07 5.59 -10.04
C LYS A 156 -12.02 6.86 -9.18
N GLY A 157 -10.97 7.66 -9.33
CA GLY A 157 -10.79 8.88 -8.56
C GLY A 157 -10.13 8.66 -7.19
N LEU A 158 -9.53 7.49 -6.93
CA LEU A 158 -8.82 7.15 -5.69
C LEU A 158 -7.53 6.39 -6.02
N ALA A 159 -6.42 6.79 -5.39
CA ALA A 159 -5.15 6.09 -5.49
C ALA A 159 -4.37 6.18 -4.17
N GLU A 160 -3.72 5.08 -3.79
CA GLU A 160 -2.94 4.98 -2.55
C GLU A 160 -1.50 5.46 -2.77
N VAL A 161 -1.03 6.36 -1.92
CA VAL A 161 0.41 6.63 -1.79
C VAL A 161 1.03 5.55 -0.92
N SER A 162 2.10 4.92 -1.40
CA SER A 162 2.78 3.82 -0.71
C SER A 162 4.28 3.79 -0.99
N GLY A 163 4.98 2.88 -0.31
CA GLY A 163 6.42 2.67 -0.50
C GLY A 163 7.25 3.90 -0.15
N VAL A 164 6.76 4.79 0.72
CA VAL A 164 7.48 5.98 1.14
C VAL A 164 8.60 5.59 2.08
N CYS A 165 9.85 5.72 1.64
CA CYS A 165 11.01 5.48 2.48
C CYS A 165 12.19 6.36 2.11
N THR A 166 13.06 6.56 3.09
CA THR A 166 14.30 7.33 2.97
C THR A 166 15.40 6.60 3.73
N ASP A 167 16.54 6.43 3.06
CA ASP A 167 17.77 5.89 3.62
C ASP A 167 18.13 6.66 4.91
N PRO A 168 18.50 5.98 6.00
CA PRO A 168 18.79 6.64 7.28
C PRO A 168 19.80 7.79 7.18
N ALA A 169 20.77 7.71 6.27
CA ALA A 169 21.79 8.74 6.08
C ALA A 169 21.29 10.00 5.36
N ALA A 170 20.08 9.95 4.78
CA ALA A 170 19.45 11.06 4.06
C ALA A 170 18.16 11.58 4.74
N ARG A 171 17.90 11.17 5.99
CA ARG A 171 16.77 11.67 6.78
C ARG A 171 16.97 13.13 7.17
N GLY A 172 15.88 13.85 7.39
CA GLY A 172 15.90 15.29 7.72
C GLY A 172 16.13 16.23 6.52
N GLU A 173 16.42 15.69 5.33
CA GLU A 173 16.60 16.48 4.10
C GLU A 173 15.27 16.80 3.37
N GLY A 174 14.11 16.40 3.93
CA GLY A 174 12.79 16.66 3.35
C GLY A 174 12.42 15.80 2.12
N LEU A 175 13.18 14.73 1.84
CA LEU A 175 12.99 13.89 0.64
C LEU A 175 11.63 13.18 0.61
N ALA A 176 11.13 12.68 1.75
CA ALA A 176 9.80 12.05 1.83
C ALA A 176 8.69 13.03 1.41
N THR A 177 8.69 14.24 1.98
CA THR A 177 7.76 15.32 1.63
C THR A 177 7.81 15.66 0.15
N LEU A 178 9.03 15.79 -0.40
CA LEU A 178 9.25 16.10 -1.82
C LEU A 178 8.62 15.03 -2.73
N LEU A 179 8.93 13.76 -2.47
CA LEU A 179 8.46 12.64 -3.28
C LEU A 179 6.95 12.42 -3.15
N MET A 180 6.39 12.56 -1.94
CA MET A 180 4.94 12.48 -1.75
C MET A 180 4.21 13.57 -2.52
N ARG A 181 4.70 14.81 -2.51
CA ARG A 181 4.11 15.89 -3.32
C ARG A 181 4.12 15.58 -4.81
N ARG A 182 5.20 14.97 -5.32
CA ARG A 182 5.26 14.52 -6.71
C ARG A 182 4.21 13.45 -7.01
N VAL A 183 4.11 12.42 -6.17
CA VAL A 183 3.09 11.35 -6.33
C VAL A 183 1.68 11.94 -6.28
N MET A 184 1.40 12.85 -5.33
CA MET A 184 0.10 13.50 -5.20
C MET A 184 -0.24 14.39 -6.41
N ALA A 185 0.74 15.11 -6.97
CA ALA A 185 0.55 15.90 -8.18
C ALA A 185 0.19 15.01 -9.39
N ASP A 186 0.86 13.87 -9.52
CA ASP A 186 0.56 12.85 -10.52
C ASP A 186 -0.86 12.26 -10.38
N PHE A 187 -1.34 12.09 -9.14
CA PHE A 187 -2.70 11.64 -8.86
C PHE A 187 -3.71 12.72 -9.26
N ALA A 188 -3.45 13.97 -8.88
CA ALA A 188 -4.28 15.12 -9.23
C ALA A 188 -4.42 15.30 -10.74
N ALA A 189 -3.30 15.20 -11.49
CA ALA A 189 -3.27 15.39 -12.94
C ALA A 189 -4.21 14.43 -13.70
N ARG A 190 -4.49 13.25 -13.13
CA ARG A 190 -5.43 12.27 -13.69
C ARG A 190 -6.77 12.18 -12.95
N GLY A 191 -7.04 13.11 -12.03
CA GLY A 191 -8.30 13.21 -11.29
C GLY A 191 -8.47 12.21 -10.14
N ASP A 192 -7.37 11.60 -9.67
CA ASP A 192 -7.37 10.73 -8.49
C ASP A 192 -7.12 11.53 -7.21
N ARG A 193 -7.85 11.20 -6.14
CA ARG A 193 -7.60 11.73 -4.79
C ARG A 193 -6.69 10.80 -4.00
N PRO A 194 -5.61 11.32 -3.39
CA PRO A 194 -4.72 10.52 -2.57
C PRO A 194 -5.37 10.00 -1.30
N PHE A 195 -5.06 8.76 -0.95
CA PHE A 195 -5.22 8.22 0.40
C PHE A 195 -3.98 7.42 0.79
N LEU A 196 -3.85 7.07 2.06
CA LEU A 196 -2.79 6.18 2.56
C LEU A 196 -3.22 5.49 3.85
N HIS A 197 -2.44 4.48 4.23
CA HIS A 197 -2.48 3.89 5.56
C HIS A 197 -1.14 4.08 6.26
N THR A 198 -1.20 4.25 7.57
CA THR A 198 -0.04 4.18 8.45
C THR A 198 -0.41 3.40 9.70
N TYR A 199 0.55 2.77 10.37
CA TYR A 199 0.28 2.22 11.69
C TYR A 199 -0.20 3.32 12.63
N ALA A 200 -1.20 3.01 13.44
CA ALA A 200 -1.86 4.00 14.30
C ALA A 200 -0.92 4.59 15.38
N ASP A 201 0.15 3.88 15.73
CA ASP A 201 1.18 4.30 16.68
C ASP A 201 2.34 5.09 16.03
N ASN A 202 2.35 5.26 14.70
CA ASN A 202 3.39 5.98 13.98
C ASN A 202 3.13 7.49 13.96
N ALA A 203 3.27 8.13 15.13
CA ALA A 203 3.00 9.56 15.32
C ALA A 203 3.85 10.47 14.39
N GLU A 204 5.09 10.08 14.08
CA GLU A 204 5.97 10.84 13.18
C GLU A 204 5.41 10.88 11.74
N ALA A 205 5.00 9.73 11.21
CA ALA A 205 4.41 9.66 9.87
C ALA A 205 3.07 10.38 9.82
N ILE A 206 2.22 10.21 10.84
CA ILE A 206 0.92 10.89 10.93
C ILE A 206 1.12 12.41 10.88
N ALA A 207 2.02 12.97 11.70
CA ALA A 207 2.30 14.41 11.70
C ALA A 207 2.82 14.90 10.34
N LEU A 208 3.70 14.14 9.68
CA LEU A 208 4.15 14.43 8.32
C LEU A 208 2.97 14.50 7.34
N TYR A 209 2.09 13.49 7.34
CA TYR A 209 0.95 13.45 6.42
C TYR A 209 -0.04 14.59 6.67
N GLU A 210 -0.26 14.98 7.93
CA GLU A 210 -1.07 16.16 8.27
C GLU A 210 -0.48 17.46 7.70
N THR A 211 0.84 17.62 7.72
CA THR A 211 1.50 18.80 7.10
C THR A 211 1.35 18.81 5.57
N LEU A 212 1.16 17.64 4.96
CA LEU A 212 0.89 17.47 3.53
C LEU A 212 -0.61 17.64 3.20
N GLY A 213 -1.46 17.89 4.19
CA GLY A 213 -2.90 18.12 4.01
C GLY A 213 -3.77 16.86 4.07
N TYR A 214 -3.22 15.71 4.46
CA TYR A 214 -4.03 14.55 4.77
C TYR A 214 -4.80 14.77 6.07
N ARG A 215 -5.98 14.15 6.16
CA ARG A 215 -6.81 14.10 7.35
C ARG A 215 -7.10 12.65 7.71
N ALA A 216 -7.13 12.37 9.00
CA ALA A 216 -7.62 11.10 9.51
C ALA A 216 -9.04 10.85 8.98
N ARG A 217 -9.26 9.70 8.34
CA ARG A 217 -10.59 9.25 7.93
C ARG A 217 -11.18 8.33 8.99
N ARG A 218 -10.48 7.23 9.30
CA ARG A 218 -10.89 6.22 10.28
C ARG A 218 -9.75 5.30 10.66
N GLU A 219 -9.93 4.56 11.74
CA GLU A 219 -9.16 3.36 12.03
C GLU A 219 -9.55 2.21 11.09
N MET A 220 -8.55 1.43 10.71
CA MET A 220 -8.63 0.21 9.93
C MET A 220 -7.79 -0.85 10.63
N VAL A 221 -7.93 -2.11 10.24
CA VAL A 221 -7.15 -3.21 10.80
C VAL A 221 -6.44 -3.95 9.69
N VAL A 222 -5.13 -4.18 9.88
CA VAL A 222 -4.43 -5.22 9.13
C VAL A 222 -4.50 -6.53 9.92
N THR A 223 -5.05 -7.58 9.29
CA THR A 223 -5.07 -8.94 9.84
C THR A 223 -4.18 -9.82 8.97
N VAL A 224 -3.17 -10.44 9.57
CA VAL A 224 -2.25 -11.37 8.90
C VAL A 224 -2.68 -12.79 9.24
N LEU A 225 -3.04 -13.55 8.21
CA LEU A 225 -3.45 -14.94 8.33
C LEU A 225 -2.41 -15.87 7.72
N GLY A 226 -2.17 -17.00 8.38
CA GLY A 226 -1.37 -18.10 7.88
C GLY A 226 -1.99 -19.43 8.29
N ARG A 227 -1.38 -20.55 7.90
CA ARG A 227 -1.86 -21.87 8.32
C ARG A 227 -1.72 -22.04 9.83
N ALA A 228 -2.70 -22.68 10.45
CA ALA A 228 -2.51 -23.23 11.80
C ALA A 228 -1.40 -24.29 11.74
N GLU A 229 -0.43 -24.21 12.66
CA GLU A 229 0.57 -25.26 12.85
C GLU A 229 -0.06 -26.57 13.35
#